data_AF-A0A925R6M8-F1
#
_entry.id   AF-A0A925R6M8-F1
#
_cell.length_a   1.000
_cell.length_b   1.000
_cell.length_c   1.000
_cell.angle_alpha   90.00
_cell.angle_beta   90.00
_cell.angle_gamma   90.00
#
_symmetry.space_group_name_H-M   'P 1'
#
loop_
_entity.id
_entity.type
_entity.pdbx_description
1 polymer ?
#
loop_
_entity_poly.entity_id
_entity_poly.type
_entity_poly.pdbx_seq_one_letter_code
_entity_poly.pdbx_strand_id
1 'polypeptide(L)' 'MSIGSLINKGKEAVIHIEKANEVIRGMYPLINQVFMQNEFPEVELVNREEDLGIEGLRKSKLSYNPVEVLEKYTFFQKE' A
#
# COMPACT_ATOMS: atom_id res chain seq x y z
N MET A 1 -8.47 3.11 10.75
CA MET A 1 -7.23 3.92 10.81
C MET A 1 -6.29 3.53 9.68
N SER A 2 -5.52 4.50 9.19
CA SER A 2 -4.44 4.31 8.23
C SER A 2 -3.18 4.99 8.79
N ILE A 3 -2.00 4.39 8.60
CA ILE A 3 -0.71 4.95 9.00
C ILE A 3 0.28 4.72 7.86
N GLY A 4 1.03 5.76 7.51
CA GLY A 4 2.06 5.71 6.49
C GLY A 4 3.16 6.73 6.73
N SER A 5 4.19 6.67 5.89
CA SER A 5 5.32 7.59 5.94
C SER A 5 5.76 8.00 4.54
N LEU A 6 6.43 9.15 4.45
CA LEU A 6 7.06 9.62 3.23
C LEU A 6 8.45 9.01 3.09
N ILE A 7 8.77 8.51 1.90
CA ILE A 7 10.09 8.01 1.52
C ILE A 7 10.59 8.76 0.28
N ASN A 8 11.80 8.42 -0.19
CA ASN A 8 12.37 8.97 -1.43
C ASN A 8 12.33 10.51 -1.50
N LYS A 9 12.73 11.15 -0.38
CA LYS A 9 12.72 12.61 -0.19
C LYS A 9 11.33 13.25 -0.36
N GLY A 10 10.28 12.53 0.03
CA GLY A 10 8.89 13.04 0.00
C GLY A 10 8.17 12.79 -1.32
N LYS A 11 8.76 12.04 -2.26
CA LYS A 11 8.15 11.77 -3.57
C LYS A 11 7.22 10.56 -3.58
N GLU A 12 7.35 9.68 -2.59
CA GLU A 12 6.55 8.47 -2.49
C GLU A 12 6.05 8.28 -1.05
N ALA A 13 4.87 7.69 -0.92
CA ALA A 13 4.32 7.28 0.37
C ALA A 13 4.34 5.75 0.52
N VAL A 14 4.63 5.27 1.71
CA VAL A 14 4.44 3.86 2.09
C VAL A 14 3.31 3.76 3.10
N ILE A 15 2.36 2.86 2.86
CA ILE A 15 1.22 2.62 3.77
C ILE A 15 1.51 1.36 4.58
N HIS A 16 1.82 1.54 5.87
CA HIS A 16 2.22 0.46 6.77
C HIS A 16 1.04 -0.29 7.38
N ILE A 17 -0.03 0.44 7.71
CA ILE A 17 -1.19 -0.14 8.39
C ILE A 17 -2.46 0.44 7.76
N GLU A 18 -3.39 -0.44 7.41
CA GLU A 18 -4.75 -0.08 7.05
C GLU A 18 -5.71 -1.00 7.81
N LYS A 19 -6.52 -0.44 8.70
CA LYS A 19 -7.53 -1.20 9.44
C LYS A 19 -8.87 -0.48 9.40
N ALA A 20 -9.90 -1.20 8.98
CA ALA A 20 -11.26 -0.71 8.88
C ALA A 20 -12.25 -1.77 9.39
N ASN A 21 -13.46 -1.33 9.71
CA ASN A 21 -14.55 -2.24 10.04
C ASN A 21 -15.00 -2.98 8.78
N GLU A 22 -14.85 -4.31 8.77
CA GLU A 22 -15.15 -5.17 7.63
C GLU A 22 -16.66 -5.37 7.37
N VAL A 23 -17.50 -5.14 8.39
CA VAL A 23 -18.96 -5.21 8.25
C VAL A 23 -19.48 -4.08 7.35
N ILE A 24 -18.76 -2.96 7.32
CA ILE A 24 -19.15 -1.79 6.52
C ILE A 24 -18.51 -1.90 5.14
N ARG A 25 -19.34 -2.25 4.15
CA ARG A 25 -18.93 -2.33 2.74
C ARG A 25 -18.30 -1.02 2.30
N GLY A 26 -17.11 -1.10 1.68
CA GLY A 26 -16.42 0.05 1.11
C GLY A 26 -15.54 0.83 2.10
N MET A 27 -15.49 0.45 3.38
CA MET A 27 -14.72 1.18 4.38
C MET A 27 -13.20 1.17 4.10
N TYR A 28 -12.66 0.06 3.59
CA TYR A 28 -11.24 -0.04 3.22
C TYR A 28 -10.87 0.86 2.03
N PRO A 29 -11.62 0.86 0.90
CA PRO A 29 -11.44 1.84 -0.16
C PRO A 29 -11.56 3.29 0.31
N LEU A 30 -12.57 3.58 1.12
CA LEU A 30 -12.82 4.94 1.61
C LEU A 30 -11.66 5.46 2.46
N ILE A 31 -11.21 4.67 3.45
CA ILE A 31 -10.13 5.13 4.34
C ILE A 31 -8.82 5.31 3.59
N ASN A 32 -8.54 4.43 2.62
CA ASN A 32 -7.36 4.58 1.78
C ASN A 32 -7.41 5.88 0.97
N GLN A 33 -8.53 6.13 0.28
CA GLN A 33 -8.69 7.33 -0.52
C GLN A 33 -8.57 8.61 0.33
N VAL A 34 -9.31 8.67 1.44
CA VAL A 34 -9.30 9.85 2.33
C VAL A 34 -7.93 10.07 2.93
N PHE A 35 -7.24 9.02 3.37
CA PHE A 35 -5.90 9.14 3.93
C PHE A 35 -4.90 9.70 2.91
N MET A 36 -4.89 9.15 1.68
CA MET A 36 -4.00 9.64 0.63
C MET A 36 -4.27 11.10 0.26
N GLN A 37 -5.55 11.49 0.17
CA GLN A 37 -5.94 12.86 -0.17
C GLN A 37 -5.56 13.90 0.89
N ASN A 38 -5.52 13.52 2.17
CA ASN A 38 -5.25 14.47 3.26
C ASN A 38 -3.78 14.49 3.67
N GLU A 39 -3.15 13.32 3.81
CA GLU A 39 -1.80 13.23 4.36
C GLU A 39 -0.72 13.33 3.29
N PHE A 40 -0.97 12.79 2.09
CA PHE A 40 0.01 12.68 1.02
C PHE A 40 -0.55 13.15 -0.35
N PRO A 41 -1.12 14.38 -0.46
CA PRO A 41 -1.75 14.83 -1.70
C PRO A 41 -0.78 15.02 -2.88
N GLU A 42 0.50 15.27 -2.58
CA GLU A 42 1.53 15.63 -3.57
C GLU A 42 2.40 14.43 -4.03
N VAL A 43 2.19 13.23 -3.48
CA VAL A 43 3.02 12.07 -3.85
C VAL A 43 2.57 11.48 -5.17
N GLU A 44 3.52 11.12 -6.03
CA GLU A 44 3.24 10.53 -7.34
C GLU A 44 3.05 9.01 -7.25
N LEU A 45 3.72 8.37 -6.29
CA LEU A 45 3.68 6.92 -6.09
C LEU A 45 3.28 6.58 -4.66
N VAL A 46 2.50 5.52 -4.54
CA VAL A 46 2.12 4.92 -3.27
C VAL A 46 2.50 3.45 -3.25
N ASN A 47 3.33 3.08 -2.29
CA ASN A 47 3.66 1.69 -2.00
C ASN A 47 2.73 1.17 -0.91
N ARG A 48 1.88 0.21 -1.27
CA ARG A 48 0.91 -0.41 -0.35
C ARG A 48 1.40 -1.72 0.27
N GLU A 49 2.71 -1.97 0.23
CA GLU A 49 3.38 -3.18 0.73
C GLU A 49 2.91 -4.49 0.06
N GLU A 50 3.36 -5.64 0.57
CA GLU A 50 3.15 -6.96 -0.04
C GLU A 50 1.84 -7.64 0.40
N ASP A 51 1.44 -8.69 -0.32
CA ASP A 51 0.22 -9.47 -0.04
C ASP A 51 0.45 -10.71 0.84
N LEU A 52 1.70 -10.97 1.22
CA LEU A 52 2.11 -12.09 2.08
C LEU A 52 1.67 -13.48 1.57
N GLY A 53 1.35 -13.62 0.28
CA GLY A 53 0.82 -14.88 -0.27
C GLY A 53 -0.69 -15.05 -0.10
N ILE A 54 -1.39 -14.09 0.51
CA ILE A 54 -2.83 -14.20 0.81
C ILE A 54 -3.65 -13.77 -0.42
N GLU A 55 -4.40 -14.71 -1.01
CA GLU A 55 -5.14 -14.50 -2.27
C GLU A 55 -6.11 -13.32 -2.20
N GLY A 56 -6.91 -13.22 -1.12
CA GLY A 56 -7.85 -12.12 -0.95
C GLY A 56 -7.15 -10.76 -0.86
N LEU A 57 -5.99 -10.70 -0.22
CA LEU A 57 -5.19 -9.48 -0.11
C LEU A 57 -4.55 -9.12 -1.45
N ARG A 58 -4.05 -10.10 -2.19
CA ARG A 58 -3.54 -9.92 -3.56
C ARG A 58 -4.61 -9.35 -4.47
N LYS A 59 -5.81 -9.94 -4.47
CA LYS A 59 -6.95 -9.45 -5.25
C LYS A 59 -7.32 -8.01 -4.89
N SER A 60 -7.32 -7.68 -3.59
CA SER A 60 -7.57 -6.32 -3.11
C SER A 60 -6.53 -5.32 -3.65
N LYS A 61 -5.24 -5.63 -3.55
CA LYS A 61 -4.16 -4.74 -4.05
C LYS A 61 -4.19 -4.59 -5.56
N LEU A 62 -4.40 -5.67 -6.30
CA LEU A 62 -4.53 -5.63 -7.77
C LEU A 62 -5.74 -4.83 -8.24
N SER A 63 -6.82 -4.76 -7.44
CA SER A 63 -8.01 -3.97 -7.81
C SER A 63 -7.77 -2.45 -7.87
N TYR A 64 -6.67 -1.95 -7.31
CA TYR A 64 -6.23 -0.56 -7.45
C TYR A 64 -5.46 -0.29 -8.75
N ASN A 65 -5.32 -1.30 -9.63
CA ASN A 65 -4.58 -1.21 -10.89
C ASN A 65 -3.15 -0.65 -10.69
N PRO A 66 -2.30 -1.36 -9.92
CA PRO A 66 -0.96 -0.87 -9.61
C PRO A 66 -0.16 -0.65 -10.89
N VAL A 67 0.60 0.45 -10.94
CA VAL A 67 1.52 0.73 -12.05
C VAL A 67 2.63 -0.32 -12.17
N GLU A 68 3.01 -0.93 -11.04
CA GLU A 68 4.04 -1.97 -10.96
C GLU A 68 3.79 -2.90 -9.76
N VAL A 69 4.12 -4.18 -9.92
CA VAL A 69 4.25 -5.15 -8.82
C VAL A 69 5.74 -5.40 -8.62
N LEU A 70 6.31 -4.78 -7.58
CA LEU A 70 7.76 -4.80 -7.34
C LEU A 70 8.25 -6.18 -6.91
N GLU A 71 9.23 -6.71 -7.64
CA GLU A 71 9.94 -7.92 -7.26
C GLU A 71 11.07 -7.62 -6.26
N LYS A 72 11.11 -8.37 -5.15
CA LYS A 72 12.16 -8.27 -4.14
C LYS A 72 13.08 -9.48 -4.25
N TYR A 73 14.38 -9.23 -4.21
CA TYR A 73 15.41 -10.26 -4.36
C TYR A 73 16.27 -10.35 -3.10
N THR A 74 16.57 -11.58 -2.68
CA THR A 74 17.55 -11.83 -1.61
C THR A 74 18.81 -12.40 -2.24
N PHE A 75 19.92 -11.68 -2.08
CA PHE A 75 21.23 -12.13 -2.55
C PHE A 75 21.99 -12.84 -1.43
N PHE A 76 22.64 -13.94 -1.77
CA PHE A 76 23.48 -14.70 -0.85
C PHE A 76 24.90 -14.71 -1.40
N GLN A 77 25.88 -14.36 -0.56
CA GLN A 77 27.29 -14.54 -0.90
C GLN A 77 27.58 -16.04 -0.89
N LYS A 78 28.07 -16.57 -2.01
CA LYS A 78 28.64 -17.91 -2.05
C LYS A 78 30.02 -17.86 -1.39
N GLU A 79 30.26 -18.82 -0.49
CA GLU A 79 31.61 -19.11 0.05
C GLU A 79 32.58 -19.51 -1.08
#